data_AF-A0A1L3FKH2-F1
#
_entry.id   AF-A0A1L3FKH2-F1
#
_cell.length_a   1.000
_cell.length_b   1.000
_cell.length_c   1.000
_cell.angle_alpha   90.00
_cell.angle_beta   90.00
_cell.angle_gamma   90.00
#
_symmetry.space_group_name_H-M   'P 1'
#
loop_
_entity.id
_entity.type
_entity.pdbx_description
1 polymer ?
#
loop_
_entity_poly.entity_id
_entity_poly.type
_entity_poly.pdbx_seq_one_letter_code
_entity_poly.pdbx_strand_id
1 'polypeptide(L)' 'MSSEGKPAAAGATTTTCVNCDDLGWVCENHPDRPWDGPRACSFGGAGAPCPACNVPGEGEVPRMPKGFQV' A
#
# COMPACT_ATOMS: atom_id res chain seq x y z
N MET A 1 6.80 12.58 -26.61
CA MET A 1 7.49 12.55 -25.30
C MET A 1 6.78 13.55 -24.41
N SER A 2 5.75 13.13 -23.68
CA SER A 2 5.13 13.94 -22.62
C SER A 2 4.69 12.99 -21.52
N SER A 3 5.59 12.77 -20.58
CA SER A 3 5.33 12.05 -19.34
C SER A 3 4.59 13.00 -18.41
N GLU A 4 3.27 12.88 -18.33
CA GLU A 4 2.49 13.62 -17.34
C GLU A 4 2.76 13.02 -15.96
N GLY A 5 3.60 13.73 -15.20
CA GLY A 5 3.86 13.44 -13.80
C GLY A 5 2.58 13.60 -12.99
N LYS A 6 2.09 12.48 -12.46
CA LYS A 6 0.95 12.42 -11.53
C LYS A 6 1.33 13.16 -10.24
N PRO A 7 0.62 14.23 -9.84
CA PRO A 7 1.00 14.99 -8.65
C PRO A 7 0.80 14.13 -7.40
N ALA A 8 1.91 13.76 -6.75
CA ALA A 8 1.90 13.23 -5.40
C ALA A 8 1.56 14.39 -4.45
N ALA A 9 0.31 14.43 -4.01
CA ALA A 9 -0.15 15.39 -3.02
C ALA A 9 0.61 15.16 -1.71
N ALA A 10 1.55 16.05 -1.42
CA ALA A 10 2.13 16.25 -0.10
C ALA A 10 1.07 16.91 0.80
N GLY A 11 0.29 16.07 1.48
CA GLY A 11 -0.42 16.45 2.70
C GLY A 11 0.16 15.61 3.82
N ALA A 12 0.79 16.25 4.80
CA ALA A 12 1.23 15.58 6.04
C ALA A 12 -0.01 15.14 6.83
N THR A 13 -0.61 14.03 6.43
CA THR A 13 -1.55 13.27 7.24
C THR A 13 -0.72 12.35 8.11
N THR A 14 -0.89 12.41 9.42
CA THR A 14 -0.27 11.50 10.39
C THR A 14 -0.45 10.06 9.92
N THR A 15 0.60 9.47 9.35
CA THR A 15 0.53 8.11 8.83
C THR A 15 0.23 7.17 9.98
N THR A 16 -0.93 6.51 9.97
CA THR A 16 -1.36 5.63 11.06
C THR A 16 -0.56 4.33 11.05
N CYS A 17 -0.18 3.84 9.86
CA CYS A 17 0.68 2.68 9.68
C CYS A 17 1.88 3.00 8.77
N VAL A 18 3.05 3.16 9.38
CA VAL A 18 4.33 3.44 8.69
C VAL A 18 4.83 2.28 7.82
N ASN A 19 4.28 1.07 7.95
CA ASN A 19 4.71 -0.06 7.10
C ASN A 19 4.08 0.04 5.70
N CYS A 20 2.83 0.50 5.63
CA CYS A 20 2.06 0.54 4.38
C CYS A 20 1.66 1.94 3.93
N ASP A 21 2.08 3.01 4.61
CA ASP A 21 1.65 4.39 4.33
C ASP A 21 0.12 4.54 4.30
N ASP A 22 -0.56 3.89 5.23
CA ASP A 22 -2.03 3.80 5.32
C ASP A 22 -2.74 3.19 4.10
N LEU A 23 -2.01 2.57 3.18
CA LEU A 23 -2.59 1.82 2.07
C LEU A 23 -3.28 0.54 2.55
N GLY A 24 -2.81 -0.03 3.67
CA GLY A 24 -3.22 -1.34 4.17
C GLY A 24 -2.58 -2.52 3.43
N TRP A 25 -1.66 -2.24 2.49
CA TRP A 25 -1.00 -3.24 1.65
C TRP A 25 0.49 -2.98 1.56
N VAL A 26 1.25 -4.06 1.58
CA VAL A 26 2.72 -4.08 1.52
C VAL A 26 3.17 -4.94 0.34
N CYS A 27 4.43 -4.82 -0.06
CA CYS A 27 4.99 -5.74 -1.03
C CYS A 27 5.10 -7.15 -0.43
N GLU A 28 4.66 -8.19 -1.14
CA GLU A 28 4.76 -9.58 -0.68
C GLU A 28 6.20 -9.97 -0.33
N ASN A 29 7.18 -9.49 -1.10
CA ASN A 29 8.60 -9.77 -0.87
C ASN A 29 9.23 -8.89 0.22
N HIS A 30 8.61 -7.75 0.55
CA HIS A 30 9.15 -6.77 1.50
C HIS A 30 8.01 -6.25 2.38
N PRO A 31 7.68 -6.95 3.49
CA PRO A 31 6.53 -6.62 4.33
C PRO A 31 6.69 -5.30 5.11
N ASP A 32 7.89 -4.71 5.09
CA ASP A 32 8.23 -3.38 5.62
C ASP A 32 8.03 -2.25 4.59
N ARG A 33 7.74 -2.58 3.33
CA ARG A 33 7.55 -1.60 2.25
C ARG A 33 6.10 -1.57 1.78
N PRO A 34 5.54 -0.38 1.54
CA PRO A 34 4.21 -0.27 0.97
C PRO A 34 4.16 -0.93 -0.41
N TRP A 35 2.98 -1.44 -0.78
CA TRP A 35 2.79 -2.05 -2.09
C TRP A 35 2.88 -1.02 -3.23
N ASP A 36 2.35 0.17 -3.00
CA ASP A 36 2.35 1.28 -3.97
C ASP A 36 2.85 2.58 -3.31
N GLY A 37 3.20 3.58 -4.12
CA GLY A 37 3.65 4.89 -3.67
C GLY A 37 5.16 5.07 -3.60
N PRO A 38 5.63 6.21 -3.06
CA PRO A 38 7.03 6.63 -3.19
C PRO A 38 8.06 5.72 -2.50
N ARG A 39 7.64 4.97 -1.47
CA ARG A 39 8.50 4.02 -0.74
C ARG A 39 8.33 2.57 -1.22
N ALA A 40 7.48 2.35 -2.21
CA ALA A 40 7.18 1.02 -2.70
C ALA A 40 8.43 0.32 -3.23
N CYS A 41 8.38 -1.00 -3.16
CA CYS A 41 9.41 -1.85 -3.74
C CYS A 41 9.52 -1.61 -5.26
N SER A 42 10.73 -1.30 -5.75
CA SER A 42 10.97 -1.03 -7.18
C SER A 42 10.88 -2.27 -8.07
N PHE A 43 10.86 -3.47 -7.47
CA PHE A 43 10.80 -4.74 -8.21
C PHE A 43 9.40 -5.09 -8.71
N GLY A 44 8.35 -4.36 -8.29
CA GLY A 44 6.98 -4.59 -8.77
C GLY A 44 6.38 -5.92 -8.32
N GLY A 45 6.68 -6.36 -7.09
CA GLY A 45 6.07 -7.55 -6.50
C GLY A 45 4.56 -7.40 -6.27
N ALA A 46 3.85 -8.52 -6.15
CA ALA A 46 2.45 -8.53 -5.79
C ALA A 46 2.19 -7.85 -4.44
N GLY A 47 0.95 -7.38 -4.25
CA GLY A 47 0.51 -6.79 -3.00
C GLY A 47 0.08 -7.87 -2.01
N ALA A 48 0.53 -7.75 -0.77
CA ALA A 48 0.08 -8.56 0.35
C ALA A 48 -0.58 -7.66 1.41
N PRO A 49 -1.55 -8.18 2.18
CA PRO A 49 -2.16 -7.42 3.27
C PRO A 49 -1.11 -7.01 4.31
N CYS A 50 -1.19 -5.77 4.79
CA CYS A 50 -0.23 -5.26 5.77
C CYS A 50 -0.34 -6.04 7.09
N PRO A 51 0.74 -6.68 7.58
CA PRO A 51 0.70 -7.48 8.81
C PRO A 51 0.55 -6.63 10.08
N ALA A 52 0.67 -5.31 9.99
CA ALA A 52 0.55 -4.40 11.13
C ALA A 52 -0.87 -3.83 11.31
N CYS A 53 -1.62 -3.62 10.22
CA CYS A 53 -2.90 -2.90 10.28
C CYS A 53 -4.01 -3.49 9.41
N ASN A 54 -3.72 -4.51 8.59
CA ASN A 54 -4.68 -5.15 7.70
C ASN A 54 -4.58 -6.67 7.83
N VAL A 55 -4.69 -7.17 9.07
CA VAL A 55 -4.66 -8.60 9.38
C VAL A 55 -6.11 -9.08 9.54
N PRO A 56 -6.71 -9.69 8.50
CA PRO A 56 -8.03 -10.28 8.65
C PRO A 56 -7.99 -11.47 9.61
N GLY A 57 -9.08 -11.70 10.34
CA GLY A 57 -9.28 -12.94 11.09
C GLY A 57 -9.45 -14.17 10.20
N GLU A 58 -9.47 -15.36 10.80
CA GLU A 58 -9.70 -16.62 10.08
C GLU A 58 -11.05 -16.55 9.33
N GLY A 59 -11.00 -16.69 8.01
CA GLY A 59 -12.18 -16.60 7.13
C GLY A 59 -12.63 -15.17 6.77
N GLU A 60 -11.92 -14.14 7.24
CA GLU A 60 -12.18 -12.75 6.83
C GLU A 60 -11.36 -12.37 5.60
N VAL A 61 -11.91 -11.46 4.79
CA VAL A 61 -11.18 -10.89 3.65
C VAL A 61 -10.37 -9.67 4.13
N PRO A 62 -9.11 -9.50 3.67
CA PRO A 62 -8.38 -8.28 3.96
C PRO A 62 -9.12 -7.05 3.45
N ARG A 63 -8.89 -5.91 4.09
CA ARG A 63 -9.41 -4.63 3.61
C ARG A 63 -8.84 -4.34 2.23
N MET A 64 -9.70 -4.24 1.22
CA MET A 64 -9.28 -3.90 -0.14
C MET A 64 -8.78 -2.44 -0.24
N PRO A 65 -7.84 -2.14 -1.15
CA PRO A 65 -7.40 -0.78 -1.40
C PRO A 65 -8.57 0.12 -1.84
N LYS A 66 -8.52 1.41 -1.49
CA LYS A 66 -9.53 2.37 -1.94
C LYS A 66 -9.54 2.44 -3.47
N GLY A 67 -10.70 2.22 -4.09
CA GLY A 67 -10.86 2.26 -5.54
C GLY A 67 -10.61 0.93 -6.26
N PHE A 68 -10.34 -0.16 -5.54
CA PHE A 68 -10.35 -1.50 -6.12
C PHE A 68 -11.79 -1.91 -6.46
N GLN A 69 -12.08 -2.10 -7.75
CA GLN A 69 -13.35 -2.64 -8.23
C GLN A 69 -13.07 -4.04 -8.81
N VAL A 70 -13.90 -5.00 -8.41
CA VAL A 70 -13.86 -6.40 -8.91
C VAL A 70 -14.50 -6.54 -10.28
#